data_AF-A0A0G1C6T4-F1
#
_entry.id   AF-A0A0G1C6T4-F1
#
_cell.length_a   1.000
_cell.length_b   1.000
_cell.length_c   1.000
_cell.angle_alpha   90.00
_cell.angle_beta   90.00
_cell.angle_gamma   90.00
#
_symmetry.space_group_name_H-M   'P 1'
#
loop_
_entity.id
_entity.type
_entity.pdbx_description
1 polymer ?
#
loop_
_entity_poly.entity_id
_entity_poly.type
_entity_poly.pdbx_seq_one_letter_code
_entity_poly.pdbx_strand_id
1 'polypeptide(L)'
;MPAVALTDHGVMYGAIEFYKEAKKEGIKPLIGMEAYVVNRNHTEKAGKGENNHLLLLASNHQGYQNLMKLSTIAHLEGFYYRPRFDKDTLTKYSQGLICTSACPKGEVAQLLSEN
;
A
#
# COMPACT_ATOMS: atom_id res chain seq x y z
N MET A 1 19.55 -12.46 8.44
CA MET A 1 18.31 -11.66 8.59
C MET A 1 17.13 -12.62 8.61
N PRO A 2 16.29 -12.68 9.66
CA PRO A 2 15.26 -13.71 9.80
C PRO A 2 14.00 -13.45 8.94
N ALA A 3 13.79 -12.22 8.49
CA ALA A 3 12.62 -11.81 7.72
C ALA A 3 12.95 -10.64 6.79
N VAL A 4 12.15 -10.46 5.74
CA VAL A 4 12.22 -9.32 4.82
C VAL A 4 10.82 -9.00 4.29
N ALA A 5 10.54 -7.72 4.02
CA ALA A 5 9.27 -7.26 3.47
C ALA A 5 9.42 -6.80 2.01
N LEU A 6 8.45 -7.15 1.17
CA LEU A 6 8.29 -6.57 -0.16
C LEU A 6 7.17 -5.53 -0.13
N THR A 7 7.48 -4.29 -0.49
CA THR A 7 6.54 -3.15 -0.46
C THR A 7 6.65 -2.33 -1.73
N ASP A 8 6.28 -2.91 -2.88
CA ASP A 8 6.33 -2.23 -4.18
C ASP A 8 5.34 -1.06 -4.25
N HIS A 9 5.63 -0.10 -5.14
CA HIS A 9 4.82 1.10 -5.34
C HIS A 9 3.45 0.80 -5.98
N GLY A 10 2.40 0.79 -5.16
CA GLY A 10 1.00 0.70 -5.56
C GLY A 10 0.60 -0.63 -6.20
N VAL A 11 1.45 -1.66 -6.14
CA VAL A 11 1.26 -2.96 -6.80
C VAL A 11 1.66 -4.12 -5.87
N MET A 12 1.29 -5.34 -6.27
CA MET A 12 1.68 -6.59 -5.60
C MET A 12 2.25 -7.63 -6.57
N TYR A 13 2.78 -7.20 -7.71
CA TYR A 13 3.15 -8.11 -8.81
C TYR A 13 4.25 -9.10 -8.40
N GLY A 14 5.24 -8.66 -7.62
CA GLY A 14 6.33 -9.50 -7.14
C GLY A 14 5.97 -10.43 -5.98
N ALA A 15 4.77 -10.32 -5.39
CA ALA A 15 4.46 -10.94 -4.09
C ALA A 15 4.63 -12.47 -4.08
N ILE A 16 4.20 -13.17 -5.14
CA ILE A 16 4.26 -14.63 -5.21
C ILE A 16 5.68 -15.13 -5.47
N GLU A 17 6.41 -14.49 -6.37
CA GLU A 17 7.81 -14.83 -6.66
C GLU A 17 8.69 -14.61 -5.43
N PHE A 18 8.56 -13.43 -4.80
CA PHE A 18 9.22 -13.09 -3.55
C PHE A 18 8.91 -14.09 -2.43
N TYR A 19 7.63 -14.45 -2.25
CA TYR A 19 7.24 -15.42 -1.23
C TYR A 19 7.93 -16.77 -1.43
N LYS A 20 7.97 -17.26 -2.67
CA LYS A 20 8.57 -18.55 -3.02
C LYS A 20 10.08 -18.53 -2.80
N GLU A 21 10.77 -17.50 -3.28
CA GLU A 21 12.23 -17.43 -3.19
C GLU A 21 12.68 -17.17 -1.75
N ALA A 22 12.04 -16.26 -1.02
CA ALA A 22 12.34 -16.03 0.40
C ALA A 22 12.19 -17.31 1.23
N LYS A 23 11.12 -18.09 1.00
CA LYS A 23 10.92 -19.37 1.67
C LYS A 23 12.00 -20.39 1.33
N LYS A 24 12.43 -20.48 0.08
CA LYS A 24 13.50 -21.37 -0.37
C LYS A 24 14.82 -21.06 0.35
N GLU A 25 15.09 -19.78 0.58
CA GLU A 25 16.27 -19.29 1.31
C GLU A 25 16.09 -19.29 2.84
N GLY A 26 14.98 -19.81 3.38
CA GLY A 26 14.73 -19.86 4.82
C GLY A 26 14.47 -18.49 5.47
N ILE A 27 14.16 -17.46 4.68
CA ILE A 27 13.84 -16.11 5.15
C ILE A 27 12.31 -15.98 5.24
N LYS A 28 11.79 -15.45 6.35
CA LYS A 28 10.35 -15.20 6.50
C LYS A 28 9.90 -14.06 5.57
N PRO A 29 9.07 -14.31 4.53
CA PRO A 29 8.54 -13.24 3.70
C PRO A 29 7.43 -12.48 4.42
N LEU A 30 7.47 -11.16 4.33
CA LEU A 30 6.39 -10.26 4.75
C LEU A 30 5.84 -9.57 3.50
N ILE A 31 4.54 -9.76 3.23
CA ILE A 31 3.91 -9.20 2.04
C ILE A 31 3.31 -7.84 2.39
N GLY A 32 3.63 -6.83 1.58
CA GLY A 32 3.13 -5.47 1.74
C GLY A 32 2.95 -4.76 0.42
N MET A 33 2.67 -3.46 0.52
CA MET A 33 2.50 -2.53 -0.59
C MET A 33 2.78 -1.11 -0.08
N GLU A 34 3.54 -0.31 -0.83
CA GLU A 34 3.59 1.13 -0.62
C GLU A 34 2.49 1.77 -1.48
N ALA A 35 1.33 1.96 -0.89
CA ALA A 35 0.14 2.45 -1.57
C ALA A 35 0.21 3.95 -1.86
N TYR A 36 -0.57 4.40 -2.86
CA TYR A 36 -0.88 5.82 -3.04
C TYR A 36 -2.26 6.12 -2.46
N VAL A 37 -2.32 7.04 -1.50
CA VAL A 37 -3.55 7.42 -0.80
C VAL A 37 -3.86 8.89 -1.06
N VAL A 38 -5.13 9.15 -1.39
CA VAL A 38 -5.69 10.49 -1.57
C VAL A 38 -6.59 10.85 -0.38
N ASN A 39 -6.74 12.14 -0.06
CA ASN A 39 -7.62 12.62 1.01
C ASN A 39 -9.05 12.94 0.54
N ARG A 40 -9.29 12.82 -0.76
CA ARG A 40 -10.58 13.02 -1.42
C ARG A 40 -11.07 11.72 -2.06
N ASN A 41 -12.20 11.78 -2.76
CA ASN A 41 -12.71 10.67 -3.54
C ASN A 41 -11.69 10.21 -4.61
N HIS A 42 -11.29 8.94 -4.53
CA HIS A 42 -10.27 8.36 -5.40
C HIS A 42 -10.69 8.26 -6.88
N THR A 43 -12.00 8.26 -7.17
CA THR A 43 -12.54 8.24 -8.53
C THR A 43 -12.39 9.59 -9.26
N GLU A 44 -12.11 10.67 -8.53
CA GLU A 44 -11.95 12.00 -9.11
C GLU A 44 -10.57 12.19 -9.76
N LYS A 45 -10.59 12.70 -10.99
CA LYS A 45 -9.42 13.03 -11.82
C LYS A 45 -9.10 14.53 -11.87
N ALA A 46 -9.40 15.26 -10.79
CA ALA A 46 -9.07 16.68 -10.64
C ALA A 46 -7.85 16.87 -9.71
N GLY A 47 -7.39 18.09 -9.41
CA GLY A 47 -6.40 18.40 -8.35
C GLY A 47 -4.99 17.79 -8.48
N LYS A 48 -3.97 18.65 -8.58
CA LYS A 48 -2.55 18.25 -8.48
C LYS A 48 -2.20 17.94 -7.01
N GLY A 49 -1.43 16.87 -6.77
CA GLY A 49 -0.56 16.79 -5.58
C GLY A 49 -0.85 15.68 -4.56
N GLU A 50 -2.08 15.18 -4.43
CA GLU A 50 -2.41 14.29 -3.30
C GLU A 50 -2.16 12.79 -3.58
N ASN A 51 -0.90 12.41 -3.81
CA ASN A 51 -0.54 10.99 -3.94
C ASN A 51 0.38 10.58 -2.78
N ASN A 52 -0.14 10.69 -1.56
CA ASN A 52 0.64 10.38 -0.36
C ASN A 52 0.99 8.90 -0.34
N HIS A 53 2.24 8.59 -0.01
CA HIS A 53 2.67 7.20 0.14
C HIS A 53 2.17 6.64 1.48
N LEU A 54 1.71 5.40 1.48
CA LEU A 54 1.34 4.68 2.70
C LEU A 54 1.86 3.25 2.67
N LEU A 55 2.79 2.93 3.57
CA LEU A 55 3.33 1.58 3.68
C LEU A 55 2.38 0.71 4.48
N LEU A 56 1.91 -0.36 3.85
CA LEU A 56 1.00 -1.36 4.41
C LEU A 56 1.64 -2.74 4.40
N LEU A 57 1.50 -3.49 5.49
CA LEU A 57 1.93 -4.88 5.61
C LEU A 57 0.75 -5.78 5.99
N ALA A 58 0.65 -6.95 5.39
CA ALA A 58 -0.32 -7.97 5.79
C ALA A 58 0.17 -8.68 7.06
N SER A 59 -0.60 -8.58 8.16
CA SER A 59 -0.28 -9.29 9.41
C SER A 59 -0.81 -10.73 9.43
N ASN A 60 -1.75 -11.05 8.55
CA ASN A 60 -2.38 -12.37 8.42
C ASN A 60 -2.97 -12.55 6.99
N HIS A 61 -3.64 -13.68 6.76
CA HIS A 61 -4.24 -13.98 5.45
C HIS A 61 -5.33 -13.00 5.04
N GLN A 62 -6.16 -12.52 5.98
CA GLN A 62 -7.17 -11.50 5.70
C GLN A 62 -6.51 -10.19 5.25
N GLY A 63 -5.40 -9.80 5.89
CA GLY A 63 -4.59 -8.66 5.48
C GLY A 63 -4.07 -8.80 4.06
N TYR A 64 -3.58 -9.99 3.68
CA TYR A 64 -3.14 -10.25 2.31
C TYR A 64 -4.29 -10.11 1.30
N GLN A 65 -5.47 -10.66 1.61
CA GLN A 65 -6.66 -10.48 0.78
C GLN A 65 -7.09 -9.02 0.66
N ASN A 66 -6.98 -8.27 1.75
CA ASN A 66 -7.29 -6.84 1.76
C ASN A 66 -6.27 -6.02 0.95
N LEU A 67 -4.97 -6.33 1.01
CA LEU A 67 -3.97 -5.71 0.12
C LEU A 67 -4.31 -5.96 -1.35
N MET A 68 -4.67 -7.20 -1.71
CA MET A 68 -5.10 -7.53 -3.08
C MET A 68 -6.31 -6.69 -3.48
N LYS A 69 -7.33 -6.60 -2.61
CA LYS A 69 -8.54 -5.83 -2.91
C LYS A 69 -8.26 -4.34 -3.04
N LEU A 70 -7.44 -3.76 -2.17
CA LEU A 70 -6.99 -2.37 -2.24
C LEU A 70 -6.24 -2.11 -3.56
N SER A 71 -5.28 -2.97 -3.91
CA SER A 71 -4.55 -2.88 -5.19
C SER A 71 -5.48 -2.96 -6.39
N THR A 72 -6.48 -3.86 -6.36
CA THR A 72 -7.50 -3.94 -7.42
C THR A 72 -8.31 -2.66 -7.55
N ILE A 73 -8.86 -2.13 -6.44
CA ILE A 73 -9.64 -0.86 -6.46
C ILE A 73 -8.75 0.29 -6.98
N ALA A 74 -7.50 0.34 -6.53
CA ALA A 74 -6.55 1.36 -6.93
C ALA A 74 -6.35 1.42 -8.45
N HIS A 75 -6.31 0.26 -9.09
CA HIS A 75 -6.11 0.15 -10.54
C HIS A 75 -7.41 0.27 -11.35
N LEU A 76 -8.52 -0.31 -10.87
CA LEU A 76 -9.77 -0.36 -11.63
C LEU A 76 -10.60 0.91 -11.48
N GLU A 77 -10.56 1.54 -10.30
CA GLU A 77 -11.47 2.63 -9.94
C GLU A 77 -10.71 3.95 -9.71
N GLY A 78 -9.55 3.89 -9.04
CA GLY A 78 -8.81 5.08 -8.63
C GLY A 78 -7.64 5.49 -9.52
N PHE A 79 -7.45 4.82 -10.65
CA PHE A 79 -6.31 5.07 -11.52
C PHE A 79 -6.42 6.43 -12.21
N TYR A 80 -5.39 7.25 -11.99
CA TYR A 80 -5.19 8.49 -12.73
C TYR A 80 -3.79 8.51 -13.34
N TYR A 81 -2.79 9.03 -12.61
CA TYR A 81 -1.37 8.85 -12.95
C TYR A 81 -0.70 7.72 -12.16
N ARG A 82 -1.30 7.37 -11.02
CA ARG A 82 -0.91 6.28 -10.11
C ARG A 82 -2.18 5.52 -9.73
N PRO A 83 -2.08 4.24 -9.35
CA PRO A 83 -3.20 3.49 -8.77
C PRO A 83 -3.43 3.98 -7.33
N ARG A 84 -4.58 4.59 -7.05
CA ARG A 84 -4.85 5.28 -5.77
C ARG A 84 -6.14 4.79 -5.13
N PHE A 85 -6.24 4.86 -3.82
CA PHE A 85 -7.50 4.73 -3.10
C PHE A 85 -7.61 5.79 -1.99
N ASP A 86 -8.80 6.00 -1.46
CA ASP A 86 -9.04 6.97 -0.40
C ASP A 86 -9.07 6.32 1.00
N LYS A 87 -9.08 7.17 2.04
CA LYS A 87 -9.11 6.73 3.44
C LYS A 87 -10.37 5.96 3.81
N ASP A 88 -11.51 6.22 3.15
CA ASP A 88 -12.75 5.46 3.37
C ASP A 88 -12.62 4.03 2.84
N THR A 89 -12.04 3.89 1.64
CA THR A 89 -11.70 2.58 1.07
C THR A 89 -10.69 1.84 1.95
N LEU A 90 -9.65 2.53 2.43
CA LEU A 90 -8.68 1.94 3.35
C LEU A 90 -9.34 1.46 4.64
N THR A 91 -10.21 2.27 5.24
CA THR A 91 -10.96 1.94 6.45
C THR A 91 -11.75 0.64 6.27
N LYS A 92 -12.46 0.52 5.14
CA LYS A 92 -13.25 -0.67 4.78
C LYS A 92 -12.42 -1.95 4.68
N TYR A 93 -11.18 -1.87 4.22
CA TYR A 93 -10.29 -3.03 4.04
C TYR A 93 -9.08 -3.00 5.00
N SER A 94 -9.21 -2.36 6.16
CA SER A 94 -8.10 -2.19 7.12
C SER A 94 -7.78 -3.44 7.94
N GLN A 95 -8.73 -4.37 8.06
CA GLN A 95 -8.58 -5.56 8.91
C GLN A 95 -7.34 -6.38 8.50
N GLY A 96 -6.49 -6.71 9.48
CA GLY A 96 -5.28 -7.51 9.23
C GLY A 96 -4.14 -6.75 8.53
N LEU A 97 -4.23 -5.42 8.43
CA LEU A 97 -3.15 -4.58 7.93
C LEU A 97 -2.40 -3.91 9.09
N ILE A 98 -1.07 -3.85 8.96
CA ILE A 98 -0.21 -2.96 9.75
C ILE A 98 0.13 -1.78 8.85
N CYS A 99 0.06 -0.57 9.40
CA CYS A 99 0.34 0.68 8.71
C CYS A 99 1.44 1.47 9.43
N THR A 100 2.20 2.28 8.69
CA THR A 100 3.24 3.16 9.25
C THR A 100 3.02 4.60 8.79
N SER A 101 3.79 5.55 9.33
CA SER A 101 3.83 6.94 8.83
C SER A 101 4.46 7.07 7.43
N ALA A 102 4.93 5.96 6.84
CA ALA A 102 5.54 5.86 5.52
C ALA A 102 6.85 6.65 5.35
N CYS A 103 7.20 6.95 4.10
CA CYS A 103 8.43 7.65 3.70
C CYS A 103 8.23 9.19 3.74
N PRO A 104 9.21 10.00 3.30
CA PRO A 104 9.05 11.46 3.24
C PRO A 104 7.89 11.95 2.34
N LYS A 105 7.40 11.11 1.41
CA LYS A 105 6.19 11.36 0.62
C LYS A 105 4.91 10.87 1.29
N GLY A 106 4.98 10.38 2.51
CA GLY A 106 3.82 10.06 3.34
C GLY A 106 3.16 11.33 3.88
N GLU A 107 1.86 11.24 4.13
CA GLU A 107 1.05 12.39 4.56
C GLU A 107 1.62 13.09 5.79
N VAL A 108 2.03 12.34 6.82
CA VAL A 108 2.57 12.89 8.06
C VAL A 108 3.84 13.71 7.81
N ALA A 109 4.76 13.18 7.00
CA ALA A 109 6.01 13.87 6.70
C ALA A 109 5.80 15.11 5.82
N GLN A 110 4.88 15.05 4.85
CA GLN A 110 4.51 16.19 4.03
C GLN A 110 3.94 17.33 4.89
N LEU A 111 2.97 17.03 5.77
CA LEU A 111 2.36 18.03 6.66
C LEU A 111 3.37 18.66 7.64
N LEU A 112 4.37 17.91 8.09
CA LEU A 112 5.43 18.45 8.94
C LEU A 112 6.41 19.35 8.18
N SER A 113 6.59 19.13 6.87
CA SER A 113 7.54 19.89 6.04
C SER A 113 6.96 21.19 5.47
N GLU A 114 5.64 21.37 5.55
CA GLU A 114 4.92 22.56 5.06
C GLU A 114 4.79 23.68 6.11
N ASN A 115 5.33 23.48 7.32
CA ASN A 115 5.46 24.50 8.38
C ASN A 115 6.89 25.06 8.42
#